data_AF-A0A836X0V5-F1
#
_entry.id   AF-A0A836X0V5-F1
#
_cell.length_a   1.000
_cell.length_b   1.000
_cell.length_c   1.000
_cell.angle_alpha   90.00
_cell.angle_beta   90.00
_cell.angle_gamma   90.00
#
_symmetry.space_group_name_H-M   'P 1'
#
loop_
_entity.id
_entity.type
_entity.pdbx_description
1 polymer ?
#
loop_
_entity_poly.entity_id
_entity_poly.type
_entity_poly.pdbx_seq_one_letter_code
_entity_poly.pdbx_strand_id
1 'polypeptide(L)'
;MIVPGTQYRNAPTDRMATYTNIRGQVPVVVKAGTIAFTHYDLWHGTAANRSARKRHMIKFLFRRTKDNETPTWNHDPAVLDKATDWNHRDGAGDPRNILTFGNPIGVSQSDHYKERGIRRQVWDYLIGQGTLQAIDA
;
A
#
# COMPACT_ATOMS: atom_id res chain seq x y z
N MET A 1 3.98 6.50 11.24
CA MET A 1 2.73 5.73 11.06
C MET A 1 2.51 5.54 9.59
N ILE A 2 1.85 4.46 9.22
CA ILE A 2 1.43 4.17 7.85
C ILE A 2 -0.07 3.89 7.87
N VAL A 3 -0.77 4.13 6.76
CA VAL A 3 -2.16 3.66 6.58
C VAL A 3 -2.17 2.68 5.42
N PRO A 4 -2.13 1.36 5.67
CA PRO A 4 -2.16 0.35 4.63
C PRO A 4 -3.34 0.55 3.66
N GLY A 5 -3.10 0.37 2.37
CA GLY A 5 -4.12 0.48 1.32
C GLY A 5 -4.38 1.89 0.79
N THR A 6 -3.75 2.93 1.35
CA THR A 6 -3.96 4.33 0.91
C THR A 6 -3.11 4.77 -0.28
N GLN A 7 -2.23 3.92 -0.80
CA GLN A 7 -1.25 4.29 -1.83
C GLN A 7 -1.84 4.75 -3.17
N TYR A 8 -3.15 4.62 -3.37
CA TYR A 8 -3.86 5.11 -4.57
C TYR A 8 -5.00 6.07 -4.23
N ARG A 9 -5.06 6.52 -2.97
CA ARG A 9 -6.10 7.43 -2.49
C ARG A 9 -5.93 8.77 -3.18
N ASN A 10 -6.84 9.10 -4.09
CA ASN A 10 -6.90 10.43 -4.68
C ASN A 10 -7.56 11.39 -3.69
N ALA A 11 -6.79 12.22 -3.01
CA ALA A 11 -7.32 13.15 -2.05
C ALA A 11 -6.84 14.58 -2.34
N PRO A 12 -7.71 15.60 -2.20
CA PRO A 12 -7.36 16.97 -2.50
C PRO A 12 -6.17 17.46 -1.66
N THR A 13 -5.14 18.00 -2.32
CA THR A 13 -3.90 18.46 -1.67
C THR A 13 -4.16 19.53 -0.61
N ASP A 14 -5.12 20.42 -0.84
CA ASP A 14 -5.56 21.47 0.09
C ASP A 14 -6.17 20.92 1.39
N ARG A 15 -6.68 19.69 1.35
CA ARG A 15 -7.25 19.03 2.54
C ARG A 15 -6.27 18.12 3.26
N MET A 16 -5.10 17.82 2.68
CA MET A 16 -4.09 16.92 3.28
C MET A 16 -3.65 17.33 4.68
N ALA A 17 -3.60 18.63 4.99
CA ALA A 17 -3.23 19.10 6.33
C ALA A 17 -4.20 18.63 7.44
N THR A 18 -5.47 18.36 7.10
CA THR A 18 -6.48 17.83 8.03
C THR A 18 -6.49 16.31 8.11
N TYR A 19 -5.76 15.62 7.24
CA TYR A 19 -5.66 14.16 7.17
C TYR A 19 -4.67 13.62 8.20
N THR A 20 -4.68 14.12 9.44
CA THR A 20 -3.76 13.68 10.51
C THR A 20 -4.33 12.57 11.37
N ASN A 21 -5.61 12.21 11.21
CA ASN A 21 -6.31 11.21 12.01
C ASN A 21 -7.16 10.24 11.16
N ILE A 22 -6.59 9.73 10.06
CA ILE A 22 -7.22 8.68 9.24
C ILE A 22 -7.39 7.40 10.08
N ARG A 23 -8.58 6.78 10.01
CA ARG A 23 -8.84 5.46 10.60
C ARG A 23 -7.92 4.40 9.96
N GLY A 24 -7.41 3.47 10.77
CA GLY A 24 -6.52 2.40 10.28
C GLY A 24 -5.04 2.80 10.21
N GLN A 25 -4.64 3.92 10.81
CA GLN A 25 -3.24 4.24 11.05
C GLN A 25 -2.58 3.18 11.93
N VAL A 26 -1.46 2.64 11.43
CA VAL A 26 -0.64 1.65 12.14
C VAL A 26 0.72 2.28 12.50
N PRO A 27 1.15 2.23 13.77
CA PRO A 27 2.48 2.64 14.16
C PRO A 27 3.52 1.61 13.70
N VAL A 28 4.59 2.09 13.06
CA VAL A 28 5.74 1.26 12.71
C VAL A 28 6.70 1.25 13.89
N VAL A 29 6.52 0.29 14.80
CA VAL A 29 7.36 0.09 15.98
C VAL A 29 8.34 -1.03 15.68
N VAL A 30 9.60 -0.67 15.47
CA VAL A 30 10.62 -1.59 14.95
C VAL A 30 11.96 -1.41 15.67
N LYS A 31 12.80 -2.45 15.62
CA LYS A 31 14.17 -2.41 16.14
C LYS A 31 15.08 -1.60 15.22
N ALA A 32 16.18 -1.06 15.75
CA ALA A 32 17.21 -0.44 14.93
C ALA A 32 17.75 -1.43 13.89
N GLY A 33 18.03 -0.95 12.68
CA GLY A 33 18.42 -1.80 11.53
C GLY A 33 17.25 -2.38 10.74
N THR A 34 16.00 -2.18 11.18
CA THR A 34 14.83 -2.62 10.40
C THR A 34 14.64 -1.76 9.15
N ILE A 35 14.38 -2.41 8.02
CA ILE A 35 14.03 -1.74 6.75
C ILE A 35 12.52 -1.84 6.56
N ALA A 36 11.88 -0.70 6.31
CA ALA A 36 10.50 -0.66 5.84
C ALA A 36 10.49 -0.34 4.34
N PHE A 37 9.86 -1.20 3.55
CA PHE A 37 9.67 -1.00 2.12
C PHE A 37 8.18 -0.72 1.85
N THR A 38 7.87 0.43 1.26
CA THR A 38 6.49 0.87 1.03
C THR A 38 6.33 1.44 -0.37
N HIS A 39 5.09 1.42 -0.88
CA HIS A 39 4.74 2.22 -2.04
C HIS A 39 5.00 3.71 -1.74
N TYR A 40 5.44 4.48 -2.74
CA TYR A 40 5.83 5.88 -2.56
C TYR A 40 4.66 6.75 -2.07
N ASP A 41 3.50 6.62 -2.71
CA ASP A 41 2.28 7.37 -2.38
C ASP A 41 1.47 6.82 -1.21
N LEU A 42 1.98 5.80 -0.49
CA LEU A 42 1.33 5.31 0.72
C LEU A 42 1.20 6.45 1.71
N TRP A 43 0.00 6.70 2.26
CA TRP A 43 -0.12 7.69 3.31
C TRP A 43 0.72 7.27 4.51
N HIS A 44 1.60 8.18 4.91
CA HIS A 44 2.47 8.01 6.06
C HIS A 44 2.66 9.34 6.77
N GLY A 45 2.84 9.28 8.08
CA GLY A 45 2.96 10.46 8.92
C GLY A 45 3.92 10.26 10.07
N THR A 46 4.51 11.35 10.54
CA THR A 46 5.33 11.35 11.75
C THR A 46 4.44 11.18 12.97
N ALA A 47 4.73 10.18 13.80
CA ALA A 47 4.19 10.11 15.16
C ALA A 47 5.14 10.80 16.14
N ALA A 48 4.57 11.40 17.18
CA ALA A 48 5.31 11.95 18.31
C ALA A 48 6.25 10.89 18.90
N ASN A 49 7.51 11.26 19.12
CA ASN A 49 8.47 10.39 19.81
C ASN A 49 8.24 10.51 21.32
N ARG A 50 7.63 9.50 21.92
CA ARG A 50 7.35 9.44 23.37
C ARG A 50 8.49 8.81 24.19
N SER A 51 9.60 8.44 23.54
CA SER A 51 10.74 7.81 24.21
C SER A 51 11.86 8.80 24.51
N ALA A 52 12.71 8.50 25.48
CA ALA A 52 13.92 9.27 25.75
C ALA A 52 15.03 9.07 24.69
N ARG A 53 14.82 8.22 23.69
CA ARG A 53 15.81 7.89 22.67
C ARG A 53 15.53 8.67 21.38
N LYS A 54 16.59 9.14 20.73
CA LYS A 54 16.48 9.74 19.38
C LYS A 54 16.15 8.65 18.36
N ARG A 55 15.26 8.96 17.42
CA ARG A 55 14.91 8.09 16.28
C ARG A 55 15.55 8.66 15.01
N HIS A 56 16.43 7.88 14.40
CA HIS A 56 17.06 8.21 13.13
C HIS A 56 16.49 7.32 12.02
N MET A 57 16.36 7.88 10.82
CA MET A 57 15.87 7.18 9.62
C MET A 57 16.63 7.70 8.41
N ILE A 58 16.98 6.80 7.50
CA ILE A 58 17.49 7.14 6.17
C ILE A 58 16.40 6.74 5.18
N LYS A 59 16.04 7.65 4.27
CA LYS A 59 15.00 7.42 3.25
C LYS A 59 15.66 7.28 1.89
N PHE A 60 15.39 6.17 1.23
CA PHE A 60 15.74 5.94 -0.17
C PHE A 60 14.48 5.97 -1.02
N LEU A 61 14.60 6.50 -2.23
CA LEU A 61 13.53 6.57 -3.21
C LEU A 61 13.94 5.71 -4.40
N PHE A 62 13.08 4.77 -4.75
CA PHE A 62 13.31 3.85 -5.84
C PHE A 62 12.31 4.12 -6.95
N ARG A 63 12.80 4.16 -8.19
CA ARG A 63 11.97 4.11 -9.40
C ARG A 63 12.43 2.93 -10.25
N ARG A 64 11.50 2.28 -10.93
CA ARG A 64 11.88 1.30 -11.96
C ARG A 64 12.54 2.03 -13.12
N THR A 65 13.54 1.39 -13.72
CA THR A 65 14.25 1.89 -14.90
C THR A 65 13.85 1.17 -16.18
N LYS A 66 13.06 0.08 -16.06
CA LYS A 66 12.49 -0.72 -17.14
C LYS A 66 11.15 -1.27 -16.67
N ASP A 67 10.27 -1.58 -17.61
CA ASP A 67 8.99 -2.23 -17.33
C ASP A 67 9.14 -3.68 -16.89
N ASN A 68 8.13 -4.24 -16.21
CA ASN A 68 8.16 -5.65 -15.87
C ASN A 68 7.61 -6.48 -17.03
N GLU A 69 8.38 -7.47 -17.45
CA GLU A 69 7.93 -8.49 -18.43
C GLU A 69 7.36 -9.73 -17.70
N THR A 70 7.88 -10.02 -16.51
CA THR A 70 7.47 -11.11 -15.63
C THR A 70 7.74 -10.72 -14.17
N PRO A 71 7.12 -11.39 -13.17
CA PRO A 71 7.48 -11.16 -11.78
C PRO A 71 8.94 -11.59 -11.54
N THR A 72 9.78 -10.67 -11.06
CA THR A 72 11.18 -10.97 -10.70
C THR A 72 11.35 -11.55 -9.29
N TRP A 73 10.24 -11.77 -8.59
CA TRP A 73 10.17 -12.29 -7.23
C TRP A 73 9.42 -13.62 -7.21
N ASN A 74 9.46 -14.34 -6.09
CA ASN A 74 8.76 -15.62 -5.93
C ASN A 74 7.24 -15.42 -5.90
N HIS A 75 6.65 -15.22 -7.09
CA HIS A 75 5.21 -15.06 -7.30
C HIS A 75 4.59 -16.42 -7.62
N ASP A 76 3.73 -16.89 -6.72
CA ASP A 76 2.89 -18.07 -6.93
C ASP A 76 1.53 -17.62 -7.51
N PRO A 77 1.22 -17.88 -8.80
CA PRO A 77 -0.07 -17.53 -9.36
C PRO A 77 -1.22 -18.36 -8.76
N ALA A 78 -0.96 -19.58 -8.28
CA ALA A 78 -1.99 -20.45 -7.71
C ALA A 78 -2.49 -19.97 -6.34
N VAL A 79 -1.76 -19.07 -5.69
CA VAL A 79 -2.22 -18.38 -4.48
C VAL A 79 -3.50 -17.59 -4.74
N LEU A 80 -3.70 -17.11 -5.96
CA LEU A 80 -4.92 -16.41 -6.35
C LEU A 80 -6.14 -17.34 -6.15
N ASP A 81 -6.02 -18.65 -6.36
CA ASP A 81 -7.16 -19.58 -6.28
C ASP A 81 -7.47 -20.06 -4.85
N LYS A 82 -6.74 -19.57 -3.84
CA LYS A 82 -6.98 -19.89 -2.44
C LYS A 82 -8.09 -19.01 -1.88
N ALA A 83 -9.03 -19.63 -1.15
CA ALA A 83 -10.08 -18.90 -0.46
C ALA A 83 -9.48 -17.97 0.61
N THR A 84 -9.97 -16.72 0.65
CA THR A 84 -9.54 -15.77 1.67
C THR A 84 -9.98 -16.23 3.06
N ASP A 85 -9.02 -16.48 3.95
CA ASP A 85 -9.28 -16.66 5.38
C ASP A 85 -9.34 -15.29 6.08
N TRP A 86 -10.56 -14.89 6.46
CA TRP A 86 -10.84 -13.63 7.13
C TRP A 86 -10.32 -13.55 8.57
N ASN A 87 -10.10 -14.71 9.20
CA ASN A 87 -9.65 -14.82 10.59
C ASN A 87 -8.12 -14.88 10.70
N HIS A 88 -7.41 -15.04 9.58
CA HIS A 88 -5.97 -15.18 9.56
C HIS A 88 -5.31 -14.13 8.65
N ARG A 89 -5.55 -12.85 8.96
CA ARG A 89 -5.06 -11.70 8.18
C ARG A 89 -3.54 -11.66 8.00
N ASP A 90 -2.80 -12.19 8.97
CA ASP A 90 -1.33 -12.20 8.99
C ASP A 90 -0.72 -13.47 8.34
N GLY A 91 -1.53 -14.51 8.11
CA GLY A 91 -1.15 -15.78 7.48
C GLY A 91 -1.73 -15.99 6.08
N ALA A 92 -2.64 -15.11 5.65
CA ALA A 92 -3.20 -15.11 4.31
C ALA A 92 -2.12 -14.69 3.29
N GLY A 93 -1.48 -15.68 2.68
CA GLY A 93 -0.55 -15.47 1.58
C GLY A 93 -1.20 -14.97 0.29
N ASP A 94 -2.42 -14.41 0.34
CA ASP A 94 -3.20 -13.99 -0.82
C ASP A 94 -3.01 -12.48 -1.11
N PRO A 95 -2.32 -12.10 -2.20
CA PRO A 95 -2.22 -10.73 -2.67
C PRO A 95 -3.59 -10.11 -2.95
N ARG A 96 -4.65 -10.91 -3.19
CA ARG A 96 -6.00 -10.36 -3.36
C ARG A 96 -6.45 -9.66 -2.09
N ASN A 97 -5.97 -9.99 -0.90
CA ASN A 97 -6.32 -9.28 0.33
C ASN A 97 -6.06 -7.77 0.21
N ILE A 98 -4.90 -7.37 -0.32
CA ILE A 98 -4.59 -5.95 -0.54
C ILE A 98 -5.40 -5.34 -1.71
N LEU A 99 -5.78 -6.16 -2.70
CA LEU A 99 -6.55 -5.76 -3.88
C LEU A 99 -8.07 -5.67 -3.63
N THR A 100 -8.61 -6.42 -2.66
CA THR A 100 -10.04 -6.51 -2.35
C THR A 100 -10.44 -5.76 -1.08
N PHE A 101 -9.58 -5.65 -0.06
CA PHE A 101 -10.02 -5.18 1.26
C PHE A 101 -9.77 -3.72 1.60
N GLY A 102 -8.98 -2.98 0.82
CA GLY A 102 -8.69 -1.61 1.22
C GLY A 102 -9.84 -0.64 0.91
N ASN A 103 -10.90 -0.70 1.71
CA ASN A 103 -11.64 0.49 2.13
C ASN A 103 -11.17 0.86 3.56
N PRO A 104 -9.95 1.38 3.73
CA PRO A 104 -9.37 1.63 5.07
C PRO A 104 -10.23 2.60 5.91
N ILE A 105 -11.09 3.37 5.25
CA ILE A 105 -11.95 4.39 5.86
C ILE A 105 -13.37 3.86 6.10
N GLY A 106 -13.74 2.70 5.54
CA GLY A 106 -15.07 2.09 5.68
C GLY A 106 -16.19 2.85 4.98
N VAL A 107 -15.87 3.68 3.99
CA VAL A 107 -16.85 4.47 3.22
C VAL A 107 -17.00 3.92 1.81
N SER A 108 -18.21 3.55 1.40
CA SER A 108 -18.51 3.20 0.00
C SER A 108 -18.53 4.49 -0.82
N GLN A 109 -17.49 4.74 -1.61
CA GLN A 109 -17.36 5.91 -2.47
C GLN A 109 -16.77 5.52 -3.83
N SER A 110 -17.00 6.34 -4.86
CA SER A 110 -16.40 6.25 -6.20
C SER A 110 -14.89 6.05 -6.16
N ASP A 111 -14.21 6.70 -5.21
CA ASP A 111 -12.76 6.60 -5.01
C ASP A 111 -12.31 5.17 -4.70
N HIS A 112 -13.09 4.39 -3.94
CA HIS A 112 -12.75 3.00 -3.64
C HIS A 112 -12.74 2.13 -4.92
N TYR A 113 -13.70 2.35 -5.83
CA TYR A 113 -13.73 1.63 -7.11
C TYR A 113 -12.61 2.05 -8.05
N LYS A 114 -12.29 3.35 -8.09
CA LYS A 114 -11.13 3.87 -8.82
C LYS A 114 -9.84 3.26 -8.28
N GLU A 115 -9.61 3.33 -6.97
CA GLU A 115 -8.47 2.71 -6.29
C GLU A 115 -8.35 1.21 -6.58
N ARG A 116 -9.47 0.48 -6.58
CA ARG A 116 -9.48 -0.95 -6.92
C ARG A 116 -9.04 -1.20 -8.37
N GLY A 117 -9.49 -0.37 -9.32
CA GLY A 117 -9.04 -0.42 -10.71
C GLY A 117 -7.52 -0.22 -10.82
N ILE A 118 -7.00 0.80 -10.13
CA ILE A 118 -5.56 1.13 -10.11
C ILE A 118 -4.75 -0.01 -9.49
N ARG A 119 -5.21 -0.57 -8.36
CA ARG A 119 -4.55 -1.70 -7.70
C ARG A 119 -4.43 -2.90 -8.62
N ARG A 120 -5.50 -3.22 -9.36
CA ARG A 120 -5.49 -4.32 -10.35
C ARG A 120 -4.53 -4.02 -11.49
N GLN A 121 -4.60 -2.83 -12.07
CA GLN A 121 -3.70 -2.43 -13.15
C GLN A 121 -2.22 -2.48 -12.73
N VAL A 122 -1.89 -1.99 -11.53
CA VAL A 122 -0.52 -2.07 -11.00
C VAL A 122 -0.14 -3.52 -10.74
N TRP A 123 -1.04 -4.33 -10.19
CA TRP A 123 -0.78 -5.75 -9.99
C TRP A 123 -0.45 -6.45 -11.31
N ASP A 124 -1.29 -6.27 -12.33
CA ASP A 124 -1.11 -6.85 -13.66
C ASP A 124 0.23 -6.38 -14.28
N TYR A 125 0.58 -5.11 -14.12
CA TYR A 125 1.90 -4.58 -14.51
C TYR A 125 3.06 -5.20 -13.71
N LEU A 126 2.91 -5.44 -12.41
CA LEU A 126 3.95 -6.05 -11.58
C LEU A 126 4.22 -7.52 -11.94
N ILE A 127 3.22 -8.22 -12.48
CA ILE A 127 3.33 -9.61 -12.92
C ILE A 127 3.56 -9.75 -14.44
N GLY A 128 3.75 -8.65 -15.16
CA GLY A 128 4.01 -8.65 -16.60
C GLY A 128 2.81 -8.99 -17.48
N GLN A 129 1.59 -8.91 -16.95
CA GLN A 129 0.34 -9.21 -17.66
C GLN A 129 -0.42 -7.96 -18.14
N GLY A 130 0.16 -6.77 -17.96
CA GLY A 130 -0.46 -5.52 -18.40
C GLY A 130 0.50 -4.34 -18.43
N THR A 131 0.05 -3.22 -19.00
CA THR A 131 0.76 -1.94 -18.99
C THR A 131 0.07 -0.95 -18.05
N LEU A 132 0.85 -0.06 -17.43
CA LEU A 132 0.29 1.07 -16.70
C LEU A 132 -0.30 2.06 -17.72
N GLN A 133 -1.59 2.35 -17.59
CA GLN A 133 -2.26 3.42 -18.32
C GLN A 133 -2.47 4.58 -17.36
N ALA A 134 -2.47 5.80 -17.90
CA ALA A 134 -2.94 6.94 -17.12
C ALA A 134 -4.40 6.69 -16.71
N ILE A 135 -4.71 6.92 -15.45
CA ILE A 135 -6.11 6.99 -15.02
C ILE A 135 -6.54 8.41 -15.39
N ASP A 136 -7.54 8.51 -16.27
CA ASP A 136 -8.08 9.78 -16.74
C ASP A 136 -8.21 10.79 -15.57
N ALA A 137 -7.65 11.98 -15.78
CA ALA A 137 -7.53 13.06 -14.80
C ALA A 137 -8.90 13.61 -14.36
#